data_AF-A0A9P4GX97-F1
#
_entry.id   AF-A0A9P4GX97-F1
#
_cell.length_a   1.000
_cell.length_b   1.000
_cell.length_c   1.000
_cell.angle_alpha   90.00
_cell.angle_beta   90.00
_cell.angle_gamma   90.00
#
_symmetry.space_group_name_H-M   'P 1'
#
loop_
_entity.id
_entity.type
_entity.pdbx_description
1 polymer ?
#
loop_
_entity_poly.entity_id
_entity_poly.type
_entity_poly.pdbx_seq_one_letter_code
_entity_poly.pdbx_strand_id
1 'polypeptide(L)'
;MKSVTSLAAAALLSGTTNAFWRMPCHSRTTLARLDPIVDPGVASSHGHVIHGGSNIGMSTGYDDLRASDCTSCQFGDDKSAYWSPSLHFVHESGETEIVQQVGGMLAYYLLLGDDIKAFPKGFELLAGDSRLRNFSGPVPDPPTSSWGPDDMTQLALGQKSIGMNCLNYAKTPEGSRYRHFLPDKAYMDENCVNGIRAEIFFPSCWNGKDVTSSDHKSHMAYPNLIDGGECPEGFDVRLPSLFYETIWNTYAFKGQAGQFVWSNGDPTGYGYHADFINGWNIDTLQAAVTDCTNESGRVEDCAHFTPNLQTEAEQGTCNIQDMPSALKKDDCAGPAKGLCGNVPVQYGPGYAAPLQPGSSDKPTAKPIISSVAPVPTQSYAPARSEGPGGISKYDVKTTPAAAASPSPVVTPAPAKQEVDDAAAGKIISTSTYTSNGIVYEVAIEEVAVTVTVTDDAAYKHKHRRHADVHARRHIGRH
;
A
#
# COMPACT_ATOMS: atom_id res chain seq x y z
N MET A 1 61.70 14.61 31.56
CA MET A 1 60.27 14.89 31.82
C MET A 1 59.46 14.26 30.71
N LYS A 2 58.29 13.72 31.06
CA LYS A 2 57.53 12.67 30.38
C LYS A 2 56.97 13.13 29.03
N SER A 3 57.17 12.33 27.97
CA SER A 3 56.38 12.43 26.74
C SER A 3 55.19 11.48 26.89
N VAL A 4 53.97 12.02 26.81
CA VAL A 4 52.72 11.28 26.97
C VAL A 4 52.26 10.87 25.58
N THR A 5 52.42 9.59 25.26
CA THR A 5 51.86 8.98 24.05
C THR A 5 50.38 8.71 24.30
N SER A 6 49.50 9.55 23.77
CA SER A 6 48.07 9.25 23.73
C SER A 6 47.80 8.21 22.64
N LEU A 7 47.52 6.96 23.03
CA LEU A 7 46.86 6.00 22.15
C LEU A 7 45.44 6.50 21.90
N ALA A 8 45.16 7.00 20.70
CA ALA A 8 43.79 7.15 20.23
C ALA A 8 43.28 5.75 19.85
N ALA A 9 42.37 5.21 20.66
CA ALA A 9 41.59 4.03 20.29
C ALA A 9 40.70 4.42 19.11
N ALA A 10 41.02 3.92 17.92
CA ALA A 10 40.10 3.95 16.79
C ALA A 10 38.94 3.01 17.11
N ALA A 11 37.83 3.56 17.60
CA ALA A 11 36.57 2.86 17.60
C ALA A 11 36.20 2.62 16.12
N LEU A 12 36.38 1.39 15.66
CA LEU A 12 35.84 0.89 14.41
C LEU A 12 34.31 0.89 14.56
N LEU A 13 33.66 2.00 14.22
CA LEU A 13 32.24 2.00 13.92
C LEU A 13 32.07 1.25 12.60
N SER A 14 31.62 0.01 12.75
CA SER A 14 31.26 -0.93 11.68
C SER A 14 30.33 -0.26 10.67
N GLY A 15 30.69 -0.36 9.39
CA GLY A 15 29.84 0.07 8.28
C GLY A 15 28.56 -0.75 8.25
N THR A 16 27.43 -0.08 8.11
CA THR A 16 26.12 -0.69 7.86
C THR A 16 26.16 -1.38 6.50
N THR A 17 26.30 -2.70 6.48
CA THR A 17 26.10 -3.51 5.28
C THR A 17 24.63 -3.43 4.89
N ASN A 18 24.32 -3.04 3.65
CA ASN A 18 22.97 -3.05 3.08
C ASN A 18 22.56 -4.50 2.80
N ALA A 19 22.25 -5.23 3.86
CA ALA A 19 21.86 -6.62 3.82
C ALA A 19 20.40 -6.77 3.42
N PHE A 20 20.07 -7.78 2.61
CA PHE A 20 18.68 -8.09 2.25
C PHE A 20 18.58 -9.48 1.60
N TRP A 21 17.36 -9.98 1.47
CA TRP A 21 17.03 -10.99 0.47
C TRP A 21 15.75 -10.62 -0.27
N ARG A 22 15.58 -11.24 -1.43
CA ARG A 22 14.42 -11.11 -2.31
C ARG A 22 13.74 -12.45 -2.33
N MET A 23 12.53 -12.54 -1.80
CA MET A 23 11.70 -13.73 -1.87
C MET A 23 10.90 -13.71 -3.16
N PRO A 24 11.24 -14.51 -4.18
CA PRO A 24 10.46 -14.57 -5.39
C PRO A 24 9.20 -15.40 -5.15
N CYS A 25 8.06 -14.89 -5.57
CA CYS A 25 6.79 -15.60 -5.60
C CYS A 25 6.29 -15.62 -7.04
N HIS A 26 6.74 -16.63 -7.79
CA HIS A 26 6.62 -16.66 -9.26
C HIS A 26 5.18 -16.82 -9.77
N SER A 27 4.29 -17.33 -8.91
CA SER A 27 2.86 -17.47 -9.21
C SER A 27 2.01 -16.86 -8.11
N ARG A 28 0.78 -16.52 -8.46
CA ARG A 28 -0.26 -16.19 -7.48
C ARG A 28 -0.83 -17.48 -6.89
N THR A 29 -1.05 -17.50 -5.60
CA THR A 29 -1.84 -18.52 -4.91
C THR A 29 -3.31 -18.40 -5.30
N THR A 30 -3.82 -17.18 -5.48
CA THR A 30 -5.17 -16.92 -5.97
C THR A 30 -5.36 -15.49 -6.49
N LEU A 31 -6.45 -15.28 -7.23
CA LEU A 31 -6.98 -13.96 -7.62
C LEU A 31 -8.46 -13.93 -7.21
N ALA A 32 -8.77 -13.20 -6.15
CA ALA A 32 -10.11 -13.23 -5.55
C ALA A 32 -10.38 -11.99 -4.71
N ARG A 33 -11.65 -11.76 -4.36
CA ARG A 33 -12.05 -10.76 -3.36
C ARG A 33 -11.85 -11.30 -1.95
N LEU A 34 -10.60 -11.56 -1.62
CA LEU A 34 -10.14 -12.04 -0.31
C LEU A 34 -9.29 -10.95 0.32
N ASP A 35 -9.64 -10.59 1.56
CA ASP A 35 -8.86 -9.68 2.39
C ASP A 35 -9.16 -9.98 3.87
N PRO A 36 -8.40 -10.89 4.49
CA PRO A 36 -8.61 -11.27 5.89
C PRO A 36 -8.23 -10.17 6.89
N ILE A 37 -7.57 -9.09 6.46
CA ILE A 37 -7.20 -7.96 7.32
C ILE A 37 -8.34 -6.92 7.29
N VAL A 38 -8.67 -6.39 6.11
CA VAL A 38 -9.58 -5.24 5.98
C VAL A 38 -11.04 -5.67 6.00
N ASP A 39 -11.37 -6.80 5.37
CA ASP A 39 -12.75 -7.28 5.18
C ASP A 39 -12.95 -8.70 5.76
N PRO A 40 -12.62 -8.96 7.05
CA PRO A 40 -12.60 -10.30 7.61
C PRO A 40 -13.99 -10.96 7.60
N GLY A 41 -14.03 -12.19 7.09
CA GLY A 41 -15.22 -13.05 7.08
C GLY A 41 -16.19 -12.78 5.93
N VAL A 42 -15.93 -11.79 5.09
CA VAL A 42 -16.80 -11.39 3.98
C VAL A 42 -16.01 -11.24 2.67
N ALA A 43 -16.70 -11.26 1.54
CA ALA A 43 -16.05 -10.96 0.27
C ALA A 43 -15.49 -9.53 0.30
N SER A 44 -14.21 -9.36 -0.01
CA SER A 44 -13.59 -8.05 0.01
C SER A 44 -14.30 -7.09 -0.96
N SER A 45 -14.24 -5.82 -0.60
CA SER A 45 -14.73 -4.70 -1.39
C SER A 45 -14.18 -4.67 -2.82
N HIS A 46 -13.02 -5.30 -3.07
CA HIS A 46 -12.41 -5.44 -4.38
C HIS A 46 -11.51 -6.69 -4.47
N GLY A 47 -10.96 -6.96 -5.66
CA GLY A 47 -10.17 -8.18 -5.91
C GLY A 47 -8.67 -8.00 -5.72
N HIS A 48 -8.00 -8.96 -5.10
CA HIS A 48 -6.56 -8.96 -4.87
C HIS A 48 -5.84 -10.05 -5.66
N VAL A 49 -4.62 -9.77 -6.10
CA VAL A 49 -3.63 -10.81 -6.43
C VAL A 49 -2.94 -11.22 -5.15
N ILE A 50 -2.99 -12.51 -4.82
CA ILE A 50 -2.48 -13.04 -3.56
C ILE A 50 -1.38 -14.06 -3.84
N HIS A 51 -0.27 -13.95 -3.13
CA HIS A 51 0.91 -14.82 -3.19
C HIS A 51 1.20 -15.40 -1.81
N GLY A 52 1.95 -16.50 -1.78
CA GLY A 52 2.39 -17.15 -0.54
C GLY A 52 1.56 -18.37 -0.13
N GLY A 53 1.28 -18.52 1.16
CA GLY A 53 0.63 -19.70 1.74
C GLY A 53 -0.74 -20.04 1.13
N SER A 54 -0.98 -21.33 0.85
CA SER A 54 -2.23 -21.82 0.25
C SER A 54 -3.46 -21.78 1.15
N ASN A 55 -3.30 -21.69 2.48
CA ASN A 55 -4.39 -21.70 3.44
C ASN A 55 -4.94 -20.29 3.74
N ILE A 56 -4.87 -19.40 2.76
CA ILE A 56 -5.51 -18.08 2.86
C ILE A 56 -7.01 -18.20 2.57
N GLY A 57 -7.82 -17.45 3.30
CA GLY A 57 -9.28 -17.45 3.23
C GLY A 57 -9.89 -16.15 3.74
N MET A 58 -11.20 -16.16 4.02
CA MET A 58 -11.92 -14.96 4.48
C MET A 58 -11.48 -14.50 5.88
N SER A 59 -10.94 -15.40 6.70
CA SER A 59 -10.44 -15.12 8.03
C SER A 59 -9.23 -16.01 8.22
N THR A 60 -8.04 -15.42 8.15
CA THR A 60 -6.78 -16.14 8.16
C THR A 60 -5.85 -15.46 9.15
N GLY A 61 -5.32 -16.23 10.10
CA GLY A 61 -4.24 -15.81 10.97
C GLY A 61 -2.95 -16.57 10.69
N TYR A 62 -1.94 -16.31 11.53
CA TYR A 62 -0.63 -16.96 11.46
C TYR A 62 -0.73 -18.50 11.46
N ASP A 63 -1.52 -19.09 12.36
CA ASP A 63 -1.56 -20.55 12.51
C ASP A 63 -2.23 -21.22 11.30
N ASP A 64 -3.19 -20.56 10.66
CA ASP A 64 -3.79 -21.03 9.40
C ASP A 64 -2.74 -21.04 8.28
N LEU A 65 -2.00 -19.93 8.12
CA LEU A 65 -0.93 -19.83 7.13
C LEU A 65 0.15 -20.87 7.35
N ARG A 66 0.59 -21.09 8.59
CA ARG A 66 1.55 -22.15 8.93
C ARG A 66 1.06 -23.56 8.60
N ALA A 67 -0.25 -23.77 8.49
CA ALA A 67 -0.87 -25.03 8.07
C ALA A 67 -1.08 -25.14 6.55
N SER A 68 -0.57 -24.20 5.74
CA SER A 68 -0.62 -24.28 4.28
C SER A 68 0.17 -25.47 3.73
N ASP A 69 -0.44 -26.26 2.85
CA ASP A 69 0.22 -27.38 2.16
C ASP A 69 1.36 -26.91 1.24
N CYS A 70 1.20 -25.74 0.63
CA CYS A 70 2.19 -25.16 -0.27
C CYS A 70 2.35 -23.65 -0.06
N THR A 71 3.33 -23.07 -0.72
CA THR A 71 3.49 -21.61 -0.86
C THR A 71 3.91 -21.32 -2.29
N SER A 72 3.42 -20.21 -2.85
CA SER A 72 3.81 -19.77 -4.19
C SER A 72 5.19 -19.06 -4.23
N CYS A 73 5.90 -19.02 -3.10
CA CYS A 73 7.20 -18.38 -2.93
C CYS A 73 8.38 -19.36 -2.91
N GLN A 74 9.57 -18.91 -3.26
CA GLN A 74 10.73 -19.78 -3.49
C GLN A 74 11.19 -20.51 -2.25
N PHE A 75 11.09 -19.92 -1.06
CA PHE A 75 11.37 -20.63 0.18
C PHE A 75 10.11 -21.30 0.71
N GLY A 76 10.06 -22.63 0.64
CA GLY A 76 8.89 -23.45 0.94
C GLY A 76 8.39 -23.37 2.38
N ASP A 77 9.24 -22.97 3.33
CA ASP A 77 8.86 -22.73 4.73
C ASP A 77 8.30 -21.32 4.96
N ASP A 78 8.41 -20.40 4.01
CA ASP A 78 7.70 -19.12 4.10
C ASP A 78 6.24 -19.31 3.65
N LYS A 79 5.34 -19.40 4.63
CA LYS A 79 3.90 -19.53 4.38
C LYS A 79 3.14 -18.22 4.54
N SER A 80 3.84 -17.09 4.60
CA SER A 80 3.21 -15.77 4.73
C SER A 80 2.24 -15.50 3.57
N ALA A 81 1.32 -14.58 3.78
CA ALA A 81 0.43 -14.11 2.74
C ALA A 81 0.82 -12.68 2.35
N TYR A 82 0.93 -12.44 1.05
CA TYR A 82 1.28 -11.16 0.45
C TYR A 82 0.23 -10.82 -0.60
N TRP A 83 -0.37 -9.64 -0.55
CA TRP A 83 -1.33 -9.27 -1.59
C TRP A 83 -1.40 -7.78 -1.88
N SER A 84 -1.89 -7.48 -3.07
CA SER A 84 -2.16 -6.12 -3.54
C SER A 84 -3.35 -6.12 -4.51
N PRO A 85 -3.94 -4.96 -4.82
CA PRO A 85 -4.90 -4.83 -5.91
C PRO A 85 -4.33 -5.36 -7.23
N SER A 86 -5.22 -5.91 -8.07
CA SER A 86 -4.87 -6.37 -9.41
C SER A 86 -5.03 -5.24 -10.43
N LEU A 87 -4.16 -5.19 -11.44
CA LEU A 87 -4.29 -4.22 -12.53
C LEU A 87 -5.18 -4.79 -13.64
N HIS A 88 -6.13 -3.99 -14.12
CA HIS A 88 -7.05 -4.35 -15.20
C HIS A 88 -6.92 -3.40 -16.37
N PHE A 89 -7.12 -3.91 -17.58
CA PHE A 89 -7.37 -3.10 -18.76
C PHE A 89 -8.88 -2.99 -18.99
N VAL A 90 -9.36 -1.75 -19.10
CA VAL A 90 -10.74 -1.41 -19.41
C VAL A 90 -10.83 -0.99 -20.87
N HIS A 91 -11.42 -1.85 -21.69
CA HIS A 91 -11.65 -1.62 -23.11
C HIS A 91 -12.68 -0.51 -23.35
N GLU A 92 -12.65 0.11 -24.53
CA GLU A 92 -13.67 1.09 -24.97
C GLU A 92 -15.11 0.52 -24.95
N SER A 93 -15.24 -0.80 -25.15
CA SER A 93 -16.50 -1.53 -25.02
C SER A 93 -17.07 -1.48 -23.59
N GLY A 94 -16.25 -1.22 -22.58
CA GLY A 94 -16.53 -1.35 -21.16
C GLY A 94 -16.24 -2.75 -20.59
N GLU A 95 -15.70 -3.65 -21.41
CA GLU A 95 -15.18 -4.94 -20.94
C GLU A 95 -13.86 -4.74 -20.22
N THR A 96 -13.62 -5.54 -19.17
CA THR A 96 -12.42 -5.47 -18.35
C THR A 96 -11.74 -6.82 -18.28
N GLU A 97 -10.43 -6.85 -18.41
CA GLU A 97 -9.62 -8.05 -18.20
C GLU A 97 -8.35 -7.74 -17.42
N ILE A 98 -7.88 -8.71 -16.65
CA ILE A 98 -6.67 -8.57 -15.85
C ILE A 98 -5.44 -8.43 -16.76
N VAL A 99 -4.58 -7.47 -16.43
CA VAL A 99 -3.23 -7.37 -16.99
C VAL A 99 -2.38 -8.48 -16.36
N GLN A 100 -1.70 -9.31 -17.15
CA GLN A 100 -0.92 -10.40 -16.56
C GLN A 100 0.36 -9.88 -15.89
N GLN A 101 0.71 -10.49 -14.75
CA GLN A 101 2.01 -10.27 -14.12
C GLN A 101 3.12 -10.95 -14.93
N VAL A 102 4.32 -10.37 -14.90
CA VAL A 102 5.54 -10.95 -15.48
C VAL A 102 6.43 -11.42 -14.34
N GLY A 103 6.57 -12.74 -14.19
CA GLY A 103 7.42 -13.33 -13.15
C GLY A 103 6.84 -13.30 -11.73
N GLY A 104 5.56 -12.95 -11.57
CA GLY A 104 4.88 -12.92 -10.28
C GLY A 104 5.20 -11.67 -9.46
N MET A 105 5.41 -11.86 -8.16
CA MET A 105 5.77 -10.80 -7.20
C MET A 105 7.15 -11.10 -6.60
N LEU A 106 7.97 -10.07 -6.37
CA LEU A 106 9.14 -10.15 -5.50
C LEU A 106 8.84 -9.43 -4.18
N ALA A 107 8.96 -10.14 -3.06
CA ALA A 107 8.92 -9.57 -1.72
C ALA A 107 10.34 -9.40 -1.18
N TYR A 108 10.78 -8.17 -1.02
CA TYR A 108 12.09 -7.84 -0.48
C TYR A 108 12.00 -7.73 1.03
N TYR A 109 12.97 -8.33 1.72
CA TYR A 109 13.21 -8.17 3.15
C TYR A 109 14.50 -7.38 3.30
N LEU A 110 14.37 -6.06 3.41
CA LEU A 110 15.52 -5.16 3.46
C LEU A 110 15.93 -4.95 4.91
N LEU A 111 17.21 -5.22 5.20
CA LEU A 111 17.79 -5.12 6.53
C LEU A 111 18.46 -3.75 6.68
N LEU A 112 17.65 -2.69 6.64
CA LEU A 112 18.10 -1.30 6.68
C LEU A 112 18.05 -0.76 8.12
N GLY A 113 19.23 -0.52 8.70
CA GLY A 113 19.42 -0.05 10.07
C GLY A 113 20.10 -1.08 10.97
N ASP A 114 20.11 -0.81 12.27
CA ASP A 114 20.73 -1.66 13.29
C ASP A 114 19.67 -2.42 14.11
N ASP A 115 20.10 -3.52 14.74
CA ASP A 115 19.30 -4.35 15.67
C ASP A 115 17.91 -4.79 15.15
N ILE A 116 17.85 -5.15 13.87
CA ILE A 116 16.61 -5.55 13.20
C ILE A 116 16.06 -6.83 13.83
N LYS A 117 14.77 -6.81 14.19
CA LYS A 117 14.04 -7.95 14.75
C LYS A 117 13.14 -8.57 13.70
N ALA A 118 13.04 -9.90 13.70
CA ALA A 118 12.07 -10.59 12.86
C ALA A 118 10.62 -10.18 13.20
N PHE A 119 9.73 -10.29 12.22
CA PHE A 119 8.30 -10.14 12.44
C PHE A 119 7.82 -11.13 13.52
N PRO A 120 7.11 -10.68 14.56
CA PRO A 120 6.60 -11.59 15.60
C PRO A 120 5.49 -12.50 15.06
N LYS A 121 5.14 -13.53 15.83
CA LYS A 121 3.99 -14.39 15.53
C LYS A 121 2.70 -13.56 15.51
N GLY A 122 1.86 -13.77 14.49
CA GLY A 122 0.57 -13.06 14.34
C GLY A 122 0.68 -11.64 13.81
N PHE A 123 1.84 -11.27 13.26
CA PHE A 123 2.08 -9.93 12.75
C PHE A 123 1.36 -9.67 11.42
N GLU A 124 0.71 -8.51 11.31
CA GLU A 124 -0.08 -8.09 10.16
C GLU A 124 0.30 -6.66 9.77
N LEU A 125 0.40 -6.38 8.47
CA LEU A 125 0.68 -5.04 7.98
C LEU A 125 -0.25 -4.65 6.83
N LEU A 126 -0.58 -3.36 6.78
CA LEU A 126 -1.21 -2.71 5.64
C LEU A 126 -0.44 -1.43 5.28
N ALA A 127 -0.02 -1.30 4.02
CA ALA A 127 0.67 -0.12 3.48
C ALA A 127 -0.14 0.53 2.36
N GLY A 128 -0.02 1.85 2.19
CA GLY A 128 -0.77 2.62 1.20
C GLY A 128 -2.18 2.98 1.65
N ASP A 129 -2.95 3.68 0.82
CA ASP A 129 -4.34 4.04 1.11
C ASP A 129 -5.23 3.84 -0.13
N SER A 130 -6.09 2.83 -0.08
CA SER A 130 -6.97 2.44 -1.19
C SER A 130 -7.86 3.57 -1.73
N ARG A 131 -8.12 4.62 -0.95
CA ARG A 131 -9.02 5.72 -1.32
C ARG A 131 -8.29 6.95 -1.85
N LEU A 132 -6.97 6.99 -1.77
CA LEU A 132 -6.20 8.11 -2.28
C LEU A 132 -6.28 8.19 -3.81
N ARG A 133 -6.44 9.39 -4.36
CA ARG A 133 -6.50 9.66 -5.81
C ARG A 133 -5.66 10.87 -6.22
N ASN A 134 -4.76 11.31 -5.35
CA ASN A 134 -3.90 12.45 -5.61
C ASN A 134 -2.59 12.39 -4.82
N PHE A 135 -1.52 12.90 -5.42
CA PHE A 135 -0.26 13.24 -4.78
C PHE A 135 0.16 14.64 -5.25
N SER A 136 0.40 15.54 -4.30
CA SER A 136 0.76 16.93 -4.60
C SER A 136 2.25 17.21 -4.48
N GLY A 137 3.05 16.20 -4.10
CA GLY A 137 4.49 16.35 -3.99
C GLY A 137 5.19 16.42 -5.36
N PRO A 138 6.46 16.86 -5.37
CA PRO A 138 7.29 16.78 -6.57
C PRO A 138 7.45 15.33 -7.03
N VAL A 139 7.46 15.13 -8.35
CA VAL A 139 7.83 13.86 -8.98
C VAL A 139 8.94 14.16 -10.00
N PRO A 140 10.04 13.39 -10.07
CA PRO A 140 10.47 12.48 -9.01
C PRO A 140 10.69 13.23 -7.68
N ASP A 141 10.72 12.49 -6.57
CA ASP A 141 11.07 13.04 -5.27
C ASP A 141 12.44 13.77 -5.34
N PRO A 142 12.58 14.93 -4.69
CA PRO A 142 13.88 15.58 -4.54
C PRO A 142 14.79 14.69 -3.68
N PRO A 143 16.12 14.88 -3.76
CA PRO A 143 17.05 14.13 -2.92
C PRO A 143 16.63 14.16 -1.45
N THR A 144 16.69 13.02 -0.76
CA THR A 144 16.27 12.91 0.65
C THR A 144 16.95 13.92 1.57
N SER A 145 18.17 14.35 1.23
CA SER A 145 18.91 15.40 1.96
C SER A 145 18.23 16.78 1.94
N SER A 146 17.28 17.02 1.04
CA SER A 146 16.52 18.27 0.97
C SER A 146 15.11 18.15 1.54
N TRP A 147 14.72 16.99 2.09
CA TRP A 147 13.39 16.80 2.65
C TRP A 147 13.19 17.66 3.89
N GLY A 148 12.08 18.39 3.91
CA GLY A 148 11.64 19.18 5.05
C GLY A 148 10.68 18.39 5.96
N PRO A 149 10.22 19.00 7.07
CA PRO A 149 9.23 18.39 7.96
C PRO A 149 7.97 17.92 7.23
N ASP A 150 7.50 18.67 6.22
CA ASP A 150 6.29 18.33 5.47
C ASP A 150 6.46 17.06 4.61
N ASP A 151 7.67 16.82 4.07
CA ASP A 151 8.01 15.61 3.30
C ASP A 151 8.09 14.36 4.20
N MET A 152 8.33 14.56 5.50
CA MET A 152 8.56 13.49 6.48
C MET A 152 7.34 13.21 7.37
N THR A 153 6.17 13.78 7.06
CA THR A 153 4.93 13.35 7.71
C THR A 153 4.61 11.91 7.32
N GLN A 154 3.97 11.15 8.21
CA GLN A 154 3.62 9.74 7.92
C GLN A 154 2.73 9.60 6.68
N LEU A 155 1.86 10.59 6.42
CA LEU A 155 1.08 10.66 5.20
C LEU A 155 1.97 10.85 3.96
N ALA A 156 2.89 11.82 3.97
CA ALA A 156 3.78 12.08 2.85
C ALA A 156 4.70 10.87 2.58
N LEU A 157 5.28 10.27 3.63
CA LEU A 157 6.11 9.07 3.52
C LEU A 157 5.32 7.89 2.94
N GLY A 158 4.10 7.66 3.43
CA GLY A 158 3.23 6.60 2.90
C GLY A 158 2.77 6.82 1.45
N GLN A 159 2.69 8.07 0.99
CA GLN A 159 2.42 8.36 -0.43
C GLN A 159 3.66 8.16 -1.29
N LYS A 160 4.83 8.62 -0.80
CA LYS A 160 6.12 8.46 -1.48
C LYS A 160 6.63 7.02 -1.49
N SER A 161 6.05 6.13 -0.66
CA SER A 161 6.42 4.72 -0.59
C SER A 161 5.94 3.90 -1.81
N ILE A 162 5.01 4.45 -2.59
CA ILE A 162 4.44 3.84 -3.79
C ILE A 162 5.28 4.19 -5.01
N GLY A 163 5.53 3.21 -5.88
CA GLY A 163 6.16 3.39 -7.19
C GLY A 163 5.33 2.79 -8.33
N MET A 164 5.31 3.47 -9.47
CA MET A 164 4.58 3.09 -10.68
C MET A 164 5.49 3.29 -11.90
N ASN A 165 6.57 2.53 -11.93
CA ASN A 165 7.70 2.81 -12.81
C ASN A 165 7.49 2.23 -14.21
N CYS A 166 7.84 3.04 -15.22
CA CYS A 166 7.80 2.64 -16.62
C CYS A 166 9.02 1.80 -16.98
N LEU A 167 8.81 0.54 -17.37
CA LEU A 167 9.92 -0.34 -17.75
C LEU A 167 10.23 -0.25 -19.24
N ASN A 168 11.51 0.03 -19.53
CA ASN A 168 12.07 0.00 -20.86
C ASN A 168 13.56 -0.37 -20.79
N TYR A 169 13.88 -1.65 -21.00
CA TYR A 169 15.24 -2.16 -20.87
C TYR A 169 16.19 -1.66 -21.97
N ALA A 170 15.69 -1.00 -23.02
CA ALA A 170 16.50 -0.35 -24.04
C ALA A 170 16.90 1.08 -23.68
N LYS A 171 16.45 1.59 -22.52
CA LYS A 171 16.70 2.94 -22.04
C LYS A 171 17.16 2.91 -20.56
N THR A 172 17.60 4.04 -20.01
CA THR A 172 18.06 4.14 -18.61
C THR A 172 16.94 3.88 -17.59
N PRO A 173 17.04 2.86 -16.73
CA PRO A 173 15.92 2.49 -15.86
C PRO A 173 15.44 3.64 -14.96
N GLU A 174 14.13 3.72 -14.76
CA GLU A 174 13.55 4.54 -13.69
C GLU A 174 13.93 3.89 -12.35
N GLY A 175 14.56 4.65 -11.45
CA GLY A 175 14.88 4.17 -10.10
C GLY A 175 13.62 3.91 -9.29
N SER A 176 13.69 3.05 -8.27
CA SER A 176 12.52 2.72 -7.43
C SER A 176 11.75 3.98 -6.96
N ARG A 177 10.42 3.91 -6.98
CA ARG A 177 9.50 4.99 -6.59
C ARG A 177 9.65 6.28 -7.40
N TYR A 178 10.16 6.20 -8.64
CA TYR A 178 10.34 7.36 -9.51
C TYR A 178 9.01 8.08 -9.80
N ARG A 179 7.92 7.32 -9.90
CA ARG A 179 6.57 7.84 -10.12
C ARG A 179 5.66 7.34 -9.02
N HIS A 180 4.86 8.23 -8.45
CA HIS A 180 3.83 7.84 -7.47
C HIS A 180 2.44 7.66 -8.11
N PHE A 181 2.35 7.67 -9.46
CA PHE A 181 1.11 7.59 -10.22
C PHE A 181 1.26 6.64 -11.41
N LEU A 182 0.16 5.99 -11.79
CA LEU A 182 0.05 5.20 -13.00
C LEU A 182 0.06 6.14 -14.22
N PRO A 183 1.04 6.03 -15.15
CA PRO A 183 1.06 6.89 -16.33
C PRO A 183 -0.18 6.69 -17.21
N ASP A 184 -0.48 7.66 -18.08
CA ASP A 184 -1.59 7.52 -19.03
C ASP A 184 -1.29 6.48 -20.13
N LYS A 185 -2.36 6.00 -20.79
CA LYS A 185 -2.28 4.93 -21.79
C LYS A 185 -1.38 5.28 -22.98
N ALA A 186 -1.42 6.53 -23.45
CA ALA A 186 -0.62 6.95 -24.60
C ALA A 186 0.87 6.94 -24.23
N TYR A 187 1.21 7.46 -23.04
CA TYR A 187 2.57 7.43 -22.53
C TYR A 187 3.10 6.00 -22.39
N MET A 188 2.29 5.09 -21.83
CA MET A 188 2.69 3.69 -21.65
C MET A 188 2.94 2.97 -22.96
N ASP A 189 2.09 3.18 -23.97
CA ASP A 189 2.24 2.58 -25.30
C ASP A 189 3.56 2.98 -25.98
N GLU A 190 3.99 4.23 -25.75
CA GLU A 190 5.20 4.79 -26.33
C GLU A 190 6.47 4.44 -25.54
N ASN A 191 6.39 4.40 -24.20
CA ASN A 191 7.57 4.39 -23.34
C ASN A 191 7.76 3.10 -22.56
N CYS A 192 6.69 2.42 -22.13
CA CYS A 192 6.76 1.32 -21.16
C CYS A 192 6.74 -0.05 -21.86
N VAL A 193 7.71 -0.26 -22.75
CA VAL A 193 7.77 -1.42 -23.65
C VAL A 193 7.95 -2.77 -22.93
N ASN A 194 8.35 -2.73 -21.66
CA ASN A 194 8.49 -3.91 -20.80
C ASN A 194 7.48 -3.91 -19.64
N GLY A 195 6.44 -3.09 -19.71
CA GLY A 195 5.37 -3.04 -18.71
C GLY A 195 5.52 -1.93 -17.68
N ILE A 196 4.64 -1.98 -16.67
CA ILE A 196 4.71 -1.12 -15.48
C ILE A 196 5.18 -1.96 -14.29
N ARG A 197 6.14 -1.43 -13.54
CA ARG A 197 6.58 -1.99 -12.26
C ARG A 197 5.89 -1.24 -11.13
N ALA A 198 4.93 -1.91 -10.52
CA ALA A 198 4.26 -1.43 -9.31
C ALA A 198 5.09 -1.81 -8.09
N GLU A 199 5.22 -0.87 -7.18
CA GLU A 199 6.15 -0.90 -6.06
C GLU A 199 5.47 -0.33 -4.81
N ILE A 200 5.71 -0.93 -3.65
CA ILE A 200 5.26 -0.36 -2.38
C ILE A 200 6.16 -0.80 -1.22
N PHE A 201 6.63 0.18 -0.45
CA PHE A 201 7.30 -0.07 0.83
C PHE A 201 6.29 -0.06 1.97
N PHE A 202 6.52 -0.95 2.93
CA PHE A 202 5.81 -0.97 4.20
C PHE A 202 6.53 -0.14 5.25
N PRO A 203 5.82 0.38 6.26
CA PRO A 203 6.46 0.96 7.43
C PRO A 203 7.32 -0.09 8.15
N SER A 204 8.50 0.29 8.65
CA SER A 204 9.48 -0.62 9.26
C SER A 204 9.77 -0.33 10.74
N CYS A 205 9.17 0.72 11.31
CA CYS A 205 9.35 1.10 12.71
C CYS A 205 8.15 0.61 13.52
N TRP A 206 8.39 -0.28 14.46
CA TRP A 206 7.37 -0.96 15.25
C TRP A 206 7.34 -0.43 16.68
N ASN A 207 6.14 -0.34 17.25
CA ASN A 207 5.95 0.08 18.64
C ASN A 207 6.46 -0.94 19.68
N GLY A 208 7.00 -2.08 19.24
CA GLY A 208 7.61 -3.10 20.08
C GLY A 208 6.61 -3.98 20.84
N LYS A 209 5.31 -3.82 20.59
CA LYS A 209 4.26 -4.44 21.41
C LYS A 209 3.15 -5.09 20.60
N ASP A 210 2.50 -4.34 19.71
CA ASP A 210 1.23 -4.76 19.11
C ASP A 210 1.48 -5.43 17.75
N VAL A 211 0.94 -6.63 17.56
CA VAL A 211 1.15 -7.38 16.30
C VAL A 211 0.22 -6.96 15.16
N THR A 212 -0.78 -6.14 15.49
CA THR A 212 -1.74 -5.52 14.57
C THR A 212 -2.39 -4.33 15.30
N SER A 213 -3.22 -3.54 14.63
CA SER A 213 -4.02 -2.46 15.22
C SER A 213 -5.42 -2.43 14.62
N SER A 214 -6.36 -1.67 15.18
CA SER A 214 -7.74 -1.61 14.66
C SER A 214 -7.85 -1.09 13.23
N ASP A 215 -6.86 -0.33 12.78
CA ASP A 215 -6.70 0.17 11.41
C ASP A 215 -5.59 -0.58 10.64
N HIS A 216 -4.98 -1.60 11.27
CA HIS A 216 -3.86 -2.41 10.78
C HIS A 216 -2.61 -1.61 10.38
N LYS A 217 -2.52 -0.34 10.82
CA LYS A 217 -1.47 0.62 10.47
C LYS A 217 -0.82 1.27 11.69
N SER A 218 -1.61 1.75 12.65
CA SER A 218 -1.15 2.59 13.77
C SER A 218 -0.14 1.94 14.73
N HIS A 219 0.04 0.61 14.67
CA HIS A 219 1.10 -0.08 15.41
C HIS A 219 2.49 0.02 14.73
N MET A 220 2.54 0.62 13.54
CA MET A 220 3.73 0.85 12.73
C MET A 220 3.88 2.31 12.31
N ALA A 221 5.12 2.68 11.99
CA ALA A 221 5.46 3.95 11.38
C ALA A 221 6.53 3.80 10.29
N TYR A 222 6.47 4.65 9.28
CA TYR A 222 7.59 4.83 8.37
C TYR A 222 8.73 5.54 9.10
N PRO A 223 9.99 5.11 8.92
CA PRO A 223 11.12 5.95 9.27
C PRO A 223 11.17 7.19 8.39
N ASN A 224 11.93 8.20 8.81
CA ASN A 224 11.96 9.50 8.16
C ASN A 224 12.47 9.50 6.70
N LEU A 225 13.08 8.41 6.23
CA LEU A 225 13.47 8.21 4.83
C LEU A 225 12.72 7.07 4.13
N ILE A 226 11.54 6.68 4.64
CA ILE A 226 10.64 5.61 4.12
C ILE A 226 11.18 4.20 4.35
N ASP A 227 12.33 3.87 3.79
CA ASP A 227 12.91 2.52 3.82
C ASP A 227 14.10 2.41 4.77
N GLY A 228 14.71 3.53 5.12
CA GLY A 228 15.76 3.67 6.14
C GLY A 228 15.63 4.98 6.92
N GLY A 229 16.70 5.37 7.60
CA GLY A 229 16.70 6.57 8.46
C GLY A 229 16.19 6.28 9.88
N GLU A 230 15.80 7.33 10.60
CA GLU A 230 15.43 7.25 12.02
C GLU A 230 13.95 6.90 12.20
N CYS A 231 13.66 6.06 13.20
CA CYS A 231 12.29 5.80 13.62
C CYS A 231 11.76 6.97 14.45
N PRO A 232 10.46 7.32 14.32
CA PRO A 232 9.85 8.29 15.21
C PRO A 232 9.73 7.75 16.64
N GLU A 233 9.64 8.66 17.60
CA GLU A 233 9.46 8.35 19.03
C GLU A 233 8.27 7.40 19.24
N GLY A 234 8.47 6.35 20.04
CA GLY A 234 7.46 5.33 20.34
C GLY A 234 7.41 4.17 19.33
N PHE A 235 8.25 4.19 18.29
CA PHE A 235 8.39 3.12 17.30
C PHE A 235 9.85 2.64 17.18
N ASP A 236 10.50 2.47 18.33
CA ASP A 236 11.95 2.28 18.42
C ASP A 236 12.45 0.91 17.93
N VAL A 237 11.54 -0.06 17.69
CA VAL A 237 11.93 -1.41 17.25
C VAL A 237 11.95 -1.48 15.74
N ARG A 238 13.13 -1.71 15.16
CA ARG A 238 13.29 -1.89 13.72
C ARG A 238 12.91 -3.32 13.29
N LEU A 239 12.05 -3.43 12.29
CA LEU A 239 11.75 -4.67 11.58
C LEU A 239 12.33 -4.62 10.16
N PRO A 240 12.46 -5.75 9.43
CA PRO A 240 12.82 -5.72 8.02
C PRO A 240 11.86 -4.80 7.26
N SER A 241 12.40 -3.91 6.43
CA SER A 241 11.56 -3.12 5.53
C SER A 241 11.05 -4.03 4.43
N LEU A 242 9.77 -4.37 4.47
CA LEU A 242 9.11 -5.10 3.38
C LEU A 242 8.92 -4.16 2.20
N PHE A 243 9.30 -4.65 1.03
CA PHE A 243 9.09 -3.94 -0.23
C PHE A 243 8.56 -4.92 -1.28
N TYR A 244 7.40 -4.62 -1.87
CA TYR A 244 6.83 -5.44 -2.93
C TYR A 244 7.15 -4.82 -4.28
N GLU A 245 7.52 -5.67 -5.23
CA GLU A 245 7.75 -5.30 -6.62
C GLU A 245 6.98 -6.28 -7.51
N THR A 246 6.12 -5.75 -8.37
CA THR A 246 5.33 -6.54 -9.33
C THR A 246 5.39 -5.89 -10.70
N ILE A 247 5.71 -6.68 -11.74
CA ILE A 247 5.69 -6.21 -13.12
C ILE A 247 4.38 -6.61 -13.78
N TRP A 248 3.66 -5.65 -14.35
CA TRP A 248 2.43 -5.84 -15.09
C TRP A 248 2.66 -5.64 -16.59
N ASN A 249 2.28 -6.61 -17.42
CA ASN A 249 2.46 -6.60 -18.87
C ASN A 249 1.47 -5.66 -19.58
N THR A 250 1.55 -4.36 -19.29
CA THR A 250 0.70 -3.33 -19.92
C THR A 250 0.94 -3.23 -21.42
N TYR A 251 2.15 -3.57 -21.91
CA TYR A 251 2.49 -3.51 -23.32
C TYR A 251 1.71 -4.50 -24.20
N ALA A 252 1.13 -5.55 -23.61
CA ALA A 252 0.22 -6.46 -24.32
C ALA A 252 -1.02 -5.73 -24.91
N PHE A 253 -1.37 -4.56 -24.36
CA PHE A 253 -2.51 -3.74 -24.78
C PHE A 253 -2.11 -2.55 -25.65
N LYS A 254 -0.87 -2.51 -26.17
CA LYS A 254 -0.39 -1.42 -27.01
C LYS A 254 -1.30 -1.22 -28.22
N GLY A 255 -1.68 0.03 -28.50
CA GLY A 255 -2.52 0.39 -29.64
C GLY A 255 -4.00 0.04 -29.48
N GLN A 256 -4.39 -0.62 -28.38
CA GLN A 256 -5.78 -0.84 -28.03
C GLN A 256 -6.35 0.39 -27.31
N ALA A 257 -7.56 0.80 -27.68
CA ALA A 257 -8.28 1.90 -27.03
C ALA A 257 -8.86 1.44 -25.69
N GLY A 258 -8.55 2.19 -24.63
CA GLY A 258 -8.96 1.87 -23.26
C GLY A 258 -8.09 2.56 -22.23
N GLN A 259 -8.19 2.12 -20.97
CA GLN A 259 -7.42 2.64 -19.84
C GLN A 259 -7.07 1.52 -18.87
N PHE A 260 -6.03 1.73 -18.07
CA PHE A 260 -5.68 0.82 -16.98
C PHE A 260 -6.28 1.31 -15.66
N VAL A 261 -6.78 0.37 -14.86
CA VAL A 261 -7.44 0.66 -13.58
C VAL A 261 -7.09 -0.44 -12.59
N TRP A 262 -6.74 -0.08 -11.36
CA TRP A 262 -6.58 -1.03 -10.26
C TRP A 262 -7.95 -1.56 -9.81
N SER A 263 -7.99 -2.78 -9.30
CA SER A 263 -9.23 -3.46 -8.91
C SER A 263 -10.03 -2.73 -7.82
N ASN A 264 -9.42 -1.86 -7.02
CA ASN A 264 -10.10 -0.93 -6.09
C ASN A 264 -10.74 0.29 -6.79
N GLY A 265 -10.83 0.27 -8.12
CA GLY A 265 -11.42 1.34 -8.91
C GLY A 265 -10.53 2.58 -8.99
N ASP A 266 -9.22 2.44 -8.80
CA ASP A 266 -8.26 3.53 -8.93
C ASP A 266 -7.64 3.57 -10.35
N PRO A 267 -7.97 4.59 -11.17
CA PRO A 267 -7.33 4.79 -12.47
C PRO A 267 -6.02 5.60 -12.38
N THR A 268 -5.62 6.05 -11.19
CA THR A 268 -4.52 7.02 -10.99
C THR A 268 -3.24 6.40 -10.44
N GLY A 269 -3.31 5.26 -9.74
CA GLY A 269 -2.19 4.60 -9.09
C GLY A 269 -1.90 5.06 -7.66
N TYR A 270 -2.44 6.19 -7.22
CA TYR A 270 -2.25 6.70 -5.86
C TYR A 270 -2.93 5.85 -4.78
N GLY A 271 -3.97 5.10 -5.16
CA GLY A 271 -4.71 4.20 -4.30
C GLY A 271 -4.09 2.80 -4.21
N TYR A 272 -2.89 2.59 -4.75
CA TYR A 272 -2.19 1.32 -4.62
C TYR A 272 -1.84 1.08 -3.14
N HIS A 273 -2.07 -0.15 -2.70
CA HIS A 273 -1.83 -0.59 -1.34
C HIS A 273 -1.41 -2.05 -1.38
N ALA A 274 -0.90 -2.53 -0.25
CA ALA A 274 -0.55 -3.92 -0.10
C ALA A 274 -0.61 -4.34 1.36
N ASP A 275 -0.71 -5.64 1.52
CA ASP A 275 -1.02 -6.27 2.78
C ASP A 275 -0.08 -7.45 3.01
N PHE A 276 0.12 -7.76 4.29
CA PHE A 276 0.99 -8.83 4.75
C PHE A 276 0.41 -9.49 5.99
N ILE A 277 0.38 -10.82 6.00
CA ILE A 277 0.25 -11.61 7.23
C ILE A 277 1.47 -12.49 7.35
N ASN A 278 2.17 -12.38 8.48
CA ASN A 278 3.32 -13.20 8.76
C ASN A 278 2.92 -14.67 8.84
N GLY A 279 3.59 -15.51 8.06
CA GLY A 279 3.50 -16.96 8.09
C GLY A 279 4.89 -17.60 8.08
N TRP A 280 5.94 -16.87 8.46
CA TRP A 280 7.27 -17.43 8.65
C TRP A 280 7.34 -18.32 9.90
N ASN A 281 8.22 -19.32 9.87
CA ASN A 281 8.76 -19.84 11.11
C ASN A 281 9.62 -18.75 11.78
N ILE A 282 9.26 -18.37 13.02
CA ILE A 282 9.86 -17.22 13.71
C ILE A 282 11.36 -17.38 13.92
N ASP A 283 11.82 -18.57 14.33
CA ASP A 283 13.24 -18.81 14.58
C ASP A 283 14.05 -18.76 13.27
N THR A 284 13.47 -19.30 12.19
CA THR A 284 14.08 -19.27 10.86
C THR A 284 14.18 -17.84 10.32
N LEU A 285 13.11 -17.04 10.45
CA LEU A 285 13.13 -15.64 10.03
C LEU A 285 14.13 -14.84 10.87
N GLN A 286 14.21 -15.06 12.18
CA GLN A 286 15.18 -14.36 13.03
C GLN A 286 16.63 -14.74 12.68
N ALA A 287 16.91 -16.01 12.43
CA ALA A 287 18.22 -16.45 11.96
C ALA A 287 18.56 -15.84 10.58
N ALA A 288 17.59 -15.77 9.67
CA ALA A 288 17.75 -15.15 8.37
C ALA A 288 18.04 -13.64 8.46
N VAL A 289 17.32 -12.91 9.32
CA VAL A 289 17.56 -11.49 9.60
C VAL A 289 18.99 -11.26 10.12
N THR A 290 19.55 -12.19 10.90
CA THR A 290 20.91 -12.08 11.43
C THR A 290 21.97 -12.44 10.39
N ASP A 291 21.77 -13.49 9.61
CA ASP A 291 22.86 -14.11 8.83
C ASP A 291 22.75 -13.89 7.31
N CYS A 292 21.55 -13.67 6.75
CA CYS A 292 21.33 -13.54 5.30
C CYS A 292 21.68 -12.13 4.79
N THR A 293 22.96 -11.78 4.82
CA THR A 293 23.47 -10.43 4.55
C THR A 293 24.16 -10.24 3.20
N ASN A 294 24.06 -11.24 2.32
CA ASN A 294 24.71 -11.21 1.01
C ASN A 294 24.12 -10.11 0.10
N GLU A 295 24.98 -9.28 -0.48
CA GLU A 295 24.57 -8.17 -1.36
C GLU A 295 23.88 -8.61 -2.67
N SER A 296 23.94 -9.89 -3.03
CA SER A 296 23.18 -10.42 -4.16
C SER A 296 21.66 -10.38 -3.92
N GLY A 297 21.26 -10.39 -2.65
CA GLY A 297 19.86 -10.53 -2.23
C GLY A 297 19.18 -11.81 -2.70
N ARG A 298 19.95 -12.83 -3.13
CA ARG A 298 19.41 -14.10 -3.62
C ARG A 298 19.14 -15.04 -2.45
N VAL A 299 17.97 -15.67 -2.41
CA VAL A 299 17.64 -16.64 -1.35
C VAL A 299 18.55 -17.87 -1.40
N GLU A 300 19.10 -18.20 -2.56
CA GLU A 300 20.04 -19.31 -2.71
C GLU A 300 21.37 -19.07 -2.01
N ASP A 301 21.73 -17.81 -1.77
CA ASP A 301 22.99 -17.45 -1.12
C ASP A 301 22.87 -17.46 0.42
N CYS A 302 21.68 -17.73 0.98
CA CYS A 302 21.50 -17.89 2.41
C CYS A 302 21.28 -19.36 2.83
N ALA A 303 22.16 -19.86 3.69
CA ALA A 303 22.15 -21.24 4.17
C ALA A 303 20.88 -21.63 4.93
N HIS A 304 20.19 -20.66 5.55
CA HIS A 304 18.91 -20.89 6.24
C HIS A 304 17.78 -21.27 5.28
N PHE A 305 17.88 -20.86 4.00
CA PHE A 305 16.84 -21.12 3.02
C PHE A 305 17.09 -22.38 2.19
N THR A 306 18.36 -22.71 1.93
CA THR A 306 18.78 -23.83 1.07
C THR A 306 18.03 -25.15 1.33
N PRO A 307 17.73 -25.56 2.57
CA PRO A 307 17.05 -26.83 2.82
C PRO A 307 15.62 -26.95 2.27
N ASN A 308 14.97 -25.83 1.92
CA ASN A 308 13.56 -25.81 1.53
C ASN A 308 13.29 -24.88 0.34
N LEU A 309 14.26 -24.72 -0.57
CA LEU A 309 14.05 -23.95 -1.80
C LEU A 309 13.25 -24.76 -2.82
N GLN A 310 12.27 -24.09 -3.43
CA GLN A 310 11.39 -24.60 -4.48
C GLN A 310 11.85 -24.06 -5.84
N THR A 311 11.73 -24.88 -6.88
CA THR A 311 11.82 -24.44 -8.27
C THR A 311 10.64 -23.54 -8.65
N GLU A 312 10.77 -22.75 -9.72
CA GLU A 312 9.66 -21.94 -10.25
C GLU A 312 8.44 -22.80 -10.62
N ALA A 313 8.67 -24.00 -11.14
CA ALA A 313 7.60 -24.94 -11.50
C ALA A 313 6.81 -25.40 -10.27
N GLU A 314 7.50 -25.73 -9.16
CA GLU A 314 6.86 -26.12 -7.90
C GLU A 314 6.03 -24.97 -7.32
N GLN A 315 6.59 -23.75 -7.28
CA GLN A 315 5.86 -22.54 -6.90
C GLN A 315 4.59 -22.36 -7.74
N GLY A 316 4.72 -22.55 -9.06
CA GLY A 316 3.64 -22.47 -10.05
C GLY A 316 2.48 -23.45 -9.83
N THR A 317 2.67 -24.50 -9.03
CA THR A 317 1.59 -25.46 -8.70
C THR A 317 0.79 -25.05 -7.47
N CYS A 318 1.27 -24.09 -6.67
CA CYS A 318 0.58 -23.71 -5.46
C CYS A 318 -0.66 -22.87 -5.75
N ASN A 319 -1.82 -23.34 -5.27
CA ASN A 319 -3.11 -22.68 -5.39
C ASN A 319 -3.78 -22.66 -4.01
N ILE A 320 -4.72 -21.74 -3.82
CA ILE A 320 -5.58 -21.72 -2.62
C ILE A 320 -6.20 -23.11 -2.36
N GLN A 321 -6.11 -23.58 -1.12
CA GLN A 321 -6.61 -24.91 -0.73
C GLN A 321 -8.14 -25.00 -0.80
N ASP A 322 -8.83 -24.01 -0.24
CA ASP A 322 -10.30 -23.94 -0.28
C ASP A 322 -10.75 -22.53 -0.63
N MET A 323 -11.14 -22.34 -1.90
CA MET A 323 -11.79 -21.10 -2.33
C MET A 323 -13.14 -20.95 -1.62
N PRO A 324 -13.39 -19.88 -0.84
CA PRO A 324 -14.66 -19.71 -0.14
C PRO A 324 -15.85 -19.72 -1.09
N SER A 325 -16.93 -20.40 -0.69
CA SER A 325 -18.11 -20.60 -1.55
C SER A 325 -18.73 -19.30 -2.08
N ALA A 326 -18.64 -18.22 -1.31
CA ALA A 326 -19.11 -16.89 -1.69
C ALA A 326 -18.37 -16.32 -2.91
N LEU A 327 -17.12 -16.75 -3.15
CA LEU A 327 -16.23 -16.22 -4.19
C LEU A 327 -16.12 -17.14 -5.41
N LYS A 328 -16.60 -18.40 -5.34
CA LYS A 328 -16.50 -19.37 -6.46
C LYS A 328 -17.16 -18.90 -7.76
N LYS A 329 -18.06 -17.91 -7.69
CA LYS A 329 -18.76 -17.32 -8.83
C LYS A 329 -18.16 -16.00 -9.32
N ASP A 330 -17.20 -15.45 -8.58
CA ASP A 330 -16.51 -14.23 -8.99
C ASP A 330 -15.65 -14.53 -10.22
N ASP A 331 -15.67 -13.63 -11.18
CA ASP A 331 -14.74 -13.61 -12.29
C ASP A 331 -13.87 -12.35 -12.17
N CYS A 332 -12.84 -12.46 -11.34
CA CYS A 332 -11.89 -11.38 -11.14
C CYS A 332 -10.79 -11.33 -12.19
N ALA A 333 -10.74 -12.26 -13.14
CA ALA A 333 -9.79 -12.23 -14.25
C ALA A 333 -10.39 -11.56 -15.49
N GLY A 334 -11.68 -11.76 -15.73
CA GLY A 334 -12.35 -11.38 -16.96
C GLY A 334 -11.90 -12.23 -18.16
N PRO A 335 -12.33 -11.87 -19.38
CA PRO A 335 -13.07 -10.64 -19.70
C PRO A 335 -14.47 -10.54 -19.05
N ALA A 336 -14.80 -9.39 -18.45
CA ALA A 336 -16.05 -9.16 -17.72
C ALA A 336 -16.64 -7.76 -17.95
N LYS A 337 -17.93 -7.56 -17.66
CA LYS A 337 -18.60 -6.25 -17.76
C LYS A 337 -18.36 -5.41 -16.50
N GLY A 338 -17.16 -4.86 -16.38
CA GLY A 338 -16.73 -4.06 -15.22
C GLY A 338 -15.88 -4.86 -14.22
N LEU A 339 -15.31 -4.15 -13.24
CA LEU A 339 -14.41 -4.72 -12.25
C LEU A 339 -15.13 -5.72 -11.32
N CYS A 340 -14.38 -6.73 -10.87
CA CYS A 340 -14.85 -7.75 -9.93
C CYS A 340 -15.53 -7.12 -8.71
N GLY A 341 -16.72 -7.60 -8.33
CA GLY A 341 -17.47 -7.04 -7.20
C GLY A 341 -18.22 -5.73 -7.50
N ASN A 342 -18.42 -5.37 -8.78
CA ASN A 342 -19.06 -4.12 -9.21
C ASN A 342 -18.34 -2.85 -8.74
N VAL A 343 -17.02 -2.90 -8.62
CA VAL A 343 -16.25 -1.76 -8.13
C VAL A 343 -16.36 -0.59 -9.14
N PRO A 344 -16.89 0.57 -8.72
CA PRO A 344 -16.93 1.75 -9.58
C PRO A 344 -15.52 2.31 -9.76
N VAL A 345 -15.22 2.78 -10.98
CA VAL A 345 -14.01 3.59 -11.22
C VAL A 345 -14.24 4.96 -10.60
N GLN A 346 -13.36 5.37 -9.68
CA GLN A 346 -13.45 6.63 -8.96
C GLN A 346 -12.22 7.48 -9.27
N TYR A 347 -12.43 8.57 -10.01
CA TYR A 347 -11.39 9.52 -10.37
C TYR A 347 -11.12 10.52 -9.23
N GLY A 348 -9.89 11.02 -9.16
CA GLY A 348 -9.48 12.07 -8.23
C GLY A 348 -9.83 13.50 -8.68
N PRO A 349 -9.25 14.53 -8.03
CA PRO A 349 -8.20 14.43 -6.99
C PRO A 349 -8.73 14.20 -5.58
N GLY A 350 -10.06 14.23 -5.37
CA GLY A 350 -10.66 13.97 -4.05
C GLY A 350 -10.49 12.53 -3.60
N TYR A 351 -10.60 12.29 -2.29
CA TYR A 351 -10.66 10.93 -1.73
C TYR A 351 -11.83 10.16 -2.34
N ALA A 352 -11.59 8.91 -2.72
CA ALA A 352 -12.64 8.03 -3.19
C ALA A 352 -13.68 7.77 -2.09
N ALA A 353 -14.93 7.60 -2.50
CA ALA A 353 -15.98 7.10 -1.62
C ALA A 353 -15.64 5.67 -1.17
N PRO A 354 -15.93 5.30 0.10
CA PRO A 354 -15.69 3.96 0.59
C PRO A 354 -16.42 2.90 -0.24
N LEU A 355 -15.70 1.85 -0.63
CA LEU A 355 -16.29 0.66 -1.24
C LEU A 355 -16.97 -0.18 -0.15
N GLN A 356 -18.02 -0.92 -0.53
CA GLN A 356 -18.76 -1.78 0.40
C GLN A 356 -18.34 -3.23 0.24
N PRO A 357 -17.82 -3.90 1.29
CA PRO A 357 -17.55 -5.33 1.24
C PRO A 357 -18.85 -6.15 1.24
N GLY A 358 -18.72 -7.43 0.89
CA GLY A 358 -19.81 -8.40 0.93
C GLY A 358 -20.77 -8.38 -0.26
N SER A 359 -20.66 -7.41 -1.17
CA SER A 359 -21.40 -7.45 -2.44
C SER A 359 -21.03 -8.73 -3.21
N SER A 360 -22.00 -9.49 -3.73
CA SER A 360 -21.74 -10.72 -4.50
C SER A 360 -22.36 -10.68 -5.89
N ASP A 361 -22.87 -9.50 -6.28
CA ASP A 361 -23.45 -9.30 -7.59
C ASP A 361 -22.36 -9.35 -8.66
N LYS A 362 -22.69 -9.94 -9.83
CA LYS A 362 -21.80 -9.91 -10.99
C LYS A 362 -21.52 -8.47 -11.41
N PRO A 363 -20.33 -8.18 -11.99
CA PRO A 363 -20.08 -6.89 -12.62
C PRO A 363 -21.19 -6.51 -13.61
N THR A 364 -21.84 -5.37 -13.38
CA THR A 364 -23.04 -4.88 -14.09
C THR A 364 -22.90 -3.40 -14.48
N ALA A 365 -22.02 -2.66 -13.80
CA ALA A 365 -21.75 -1.26 -14.11
C ALA A 365 -20.68 -1.16 -15.20
N LYS A 366 -21.02 -0.49 -16.32
CA LYS A 366 -20.05 -0.13 -17.35
C LYS A 366 -19.07 0.89 -16.75
N PRO A 367 -17.75 0.62 -16.71
CA PRO A 367 -16.78 1.65 -16.38
C PRO A 367 -16.92 2.80 -17.38
N ILE A 368 -17.14 4.02 -16.90
CA ILE A 368 -17.13 5.19 -17.77
C ILE A 368 -15.68 5.56 -17.99
N ILE A 369 -15.20 5.46 -19.24
CA ILE A 369 -13.95 6.10 -19.66
C ILE A 369 -14.26 7.60 -19.72
N SER A 370 -14.06 8.29 -18.60
CA SER A 370 -14.14 9.75 -18.56
C SER A 370 -12.75 10.34 -18.79
N SER A 371 -12.68 11.56 -19.31
CA SER A 371 -11.42 12.31 -19.39
C SER A 371 -10.83 12.41 -17.97
N VAL A 372 -9.68 11.79 -17.80
CA VAL A 372 -8.90 11.66 -16.58
C VAL A 372 -8.68 13.03 -15.94
N ALA A 373 -8.64 13.11 -14.60
CA ALA A 373 -7.87 14.19 -13.99
C ALA A 373 -6.44 14.11 -14.56
N PRO A 374 -5.86 15.20 -15.08
CA PRO A 374 -4.53 15.14 -15.68
C PRO A 374 -3.54 14.63 -14.64
N VAL A 375 -3.09 13.38 -14.80
CA VAL A 375 -1.93 12.87 -14.08
C VAL A 375 -0.69 13.41 -14.78
N PRO A 376 0.36 13.84 -14.04
CA PRO A 376 1.53 14.42 -14.67
C PRO A 376 2.19 13.44 -15.63
N THR A 377 2.20 13.69 -16.93
CA THR A 377 3.01 12.85 -17.84
C THR A 377 4.47 13.28 -17.72
N GLN A 378 5.31 12.54 -17.00
CA GLN A 378 6.75 12.83 -16.97
C GLN A 378 7.36 12.52 -18.33
N SER A 379 8.09 13.47 -18.91
CA SER A 379 9.05 13.14 -19.97
C SER A 379 10.01 12.09 -19.43
N TYR A 380 10.25 11.04 -20.22
CA TYR A 380 11.22 10.04 -19.85
C TYR A 380 12.60 10.71 -19.69
N ALA A 381 13.05 10.86 -18.45
CA ALA A 381 14.35 11.40 -18.10
C ALA A 381 15.16 10.30 -17.40
N PRO A 382 16.41 10.02 -17.84
CA PRO A 382 17.20 8.94 -17.29
C PRO A 382 17.51 9.20 -15.80
N ALA A 383 17.04 8.32 -14.91
CA ALA A 383 17.54 8.27 -13.54
C ALA A 383 18.93 7.61 -13.53
N ARG A 384 19.91 8.18 -12.81
CA ARG A 384 21.22 7.53 -12.65
C ARG A 384 21.11 6.42 -11.61
N SER A 385 20.83 5.20 -12.04
CA SER A 385 20.90 3.99 -11.21
C SER A 385 22.25 3.30 -11.45
N GLU A 386 23.09 3.18 -10.42
CA GLU A 386 24.27 2.31 -10.46
C GLU A 386 23.89 0.90 -10.00
N GLY A 387 23.39 0.08 -10.93
CA GLY A 387 23.21 -1.35 -10.70
C GLY A 387 22.17 -2.03 -11.60
N PRO A 388 22.34 -3.32 -11.91
CA PRO A 388 21.32 -4.10 -12.61
C PRO A 388 20.17 -4.39 -11.63
N GLY A 389 19.05 -3.68 -11.74
CA GLY A 389 17.82 -3.96 -10.97
C GLY A 389 16.98 -2.76 -10.55
N GLY A 390 17.48 -1.52 -10.67
CA GLY A 390 16.64 -0.33 -10.46
C GLY A 390 16.07 -0.16 -9.04
N ILE A 391 16.57 -0.91 -8.05
CA ILE A 391 16.51 -0.49 -6.65
C ILE A 391 17.75 0.35 -6.45
N SER A 392 17.57 1.57 -5.98
CA SER A 392 18.67 2.47 -5.62
C SER A 392 19.55 1.74 -4.61
N LYS A 393 20.77 1.34 -5.02
CA LYS A 393 21.84 1.12 -4.05
C LYS A 393 22.02 2.45 -3.33
N TYR A 394 21.65 2.52 -2.06
CA TYR A 394 21.99 3.68 -1.23
C TYR A 394 23.50 3.65 -0.99
N ASP A 395 24.23 4.27 -1.90
CA ASP A 395 25.63 4.61 -1.71
C ASP A 395 25.66 5.87 -0.81
N VAL A 396 25.63 5.68 0.51
CA VAL A 396 25.99 6.78 1.43
C VAL A 396 27.52 6.92 1.40
N LYS A 397 28.03 7.57 0.35
CA LYS A 397 29.40 8.08 0.36
C LYS A 397 29.47 9.28 1.29
N THR A 398 30.04 9.08 2.47
CA THR A 398 30.53 10.18 3.30
C THR A 398 31.66 10.89 2.55
N THR A 399 31.34 12.05 1.96
CA THR A 399 32.36 12.95 1.40
C THR A 399 32.53 14.15 2.32
N PRO A 400 33.76 14.56 2.69
CA PRO A 400 33.98 15.74 3.52
C PRO A 400 33.54 17.01 2.77
N ALA A 401 32.93 17.94 3.52
CA ALA A 401 32.41 19.21 3.01
C ALA A 401 33.47 20.01 2.25
N ALA A 402 33.15 20.41 1.00
CA ALA A 402 33.86 21.45 0.29
C ALA A 402 33.29 22.83 0.69
N ALA A 403 34.18 23.83 0.80
CA ALA A 403 33.86 25.17 1.25
C ALA A 403 32.77 25.84 0.38
N ALA A 404 31.79 26.44 1.06
CA ALA A 404 30.63 27.09 0.45
C ALA A 404 31.01 28.31 -0.41
N SER A 405 30.40 28.42 -1.57
CA SER A 405 30.26 29.70 -2.30
C SER A 405 28.97 30.40 -1.86
N PRO A 406 28.91 31.74 -1.83
CA PRO A 406 27.79 32.48 -1.26
C PRO A 406 26.51 32.33 -2.11
N SER A 407 25.39 32.08 -1.43
CA SER A 407 24.05 32.00 -2.01
C SER A 407 23.56 33.35 -2.56
N PRO A 408 22.70 33.36 -3.60
CA PRO A 408 22.05 34.58 -4.07
C PRO A 408 21.04 35.13 -3.05
N VAL A 409 20.90 36.45 -3.03
CA VAL A 409 20.02 37.19 -2.12
C VAL A 409 18.55 36.87 -2.41
N VAL A 410 17.85 36.36 -1.41
CA VAL A 410 16.40 36.09 -1.43
C VAL A 410 15.65 37.37 -1.06
N THR A 411 14.71 37.79 -1.90
CA THR A 411 13.78 38.90 -1.60
C THR A 411 12.71 38.44 -0.60
N PRO A 412 12.40 39.20 0.47
CA PRO A 412 11.40 38.80 1.46
C PRO A 412 9.98 38.76 0.88
N ALA A 413 9.16 37.82 1.38
CA ALA A 413 7.74 37.73 1.08
C ALA A 413 6.94 38.91 1.69
N PRO A 414 5.80 39.31 1.09
CA PRO A 414 4.92 40.34 1.65
C PRO A 414 4.32 39.92 3.00
N ALA A 415 4.05 40.89 3.87
CA ALA A 415 3.44 40.64 5.18
C ALA A 415 1.98 40.15 5.07
N LYS A 416 1.58 39.22 5.96
CA LYS A 416 0.20 38.73 6.10
C LYS A 416 -0.77 39.87 6.42
N GLN A 417 -1.93 39.89 5.77
CA GLN A 417 -3.10 40.62 6.27
C GLN A 417 -3.88 39.72 7.23
N GLU A 418 -4.22 40.26 8.41
CA GLU A 418 -5.11 39.60 9.37
C GLU A 418 -6.55 39.59 8.83
N VAL A 419 -7.21 38.45 8.91
CA VAL A 419 -8.64 38.28 8.59
C VAL A 419 -9.38 38.18 9.92
N ASP A 420 -10.39 39.04 10.11
CA ASP A 420 -11.20 39.13 11.34
C ASP A 420 -11.90 37.81 11.69
N ASP A 421 -11.69 37.34 12.92
CA ASP A 421 -12.37 36.21 13.55
C ASP A 421 -13.83 36.56 13.87
N ALA A 422 -14.76 36.29 12.95
CA ALA A 422 -16.19 36.35 13.26
C ALA A 422 -17.03 35.44 12.34
N ALA A 423 -16.99 34.11 12.58
CA ALA A 423 -18.16 33.20 12.64
C ALA A 423 -17.75 31.71 12.59
N ALA A 424 -17.61 31.11 13.78
CA ALA A 424 -18.04 29.77 14.20
C ALA A 424 -17.70 28.49 13.38
N GLY A 425 -16.45 28.04 13.53
CA GLY A 425 -16.06 26.62 13.64
C GLY A 425 -14.58 26.47 13.97
N LYS A 426 -14.16 25.31 14.49
CA LYS A 426 -12.74 25.07 14.83
C LYS A 426 -11.99 24.77 13.54
N ILE A 427 -11.03 25.61 13.18
CA ILE A 427 -10.07 25.30 12.13
C ILE A 427 -9.22 24.12 12.63
N ILE A 428 -9.36 22.97 12.00
CA ILE A 428 -8.63 21.75 12.37
C ILE A 428 -7.36 21.56 11.57
N SER A 429 -7.23 22.23 10.42
CA SER A 429 -6.02 22.24 9.61
C SER A 429 -6.03 23.44 8.66
N THR A 430 -4.84 23.98 8.37
CA THR A 430 -4.63 24.95 7.30
C THR A 430 -3.65 24.35 6.29
N SER A 431 -3.93 24.56 5.00
CA SER A 431 -3.01 24.20 3.91
C SER A 431 -2.83 25.40 3.00
N THR A 432 -1.67 25.50 2.36
CA THR A 432 -1.44 26.49 1.32
C THR A 432 -1.18 25.79 0.00
N TYR A 433 -1.68 26.37 -1.09
CA TYR A 433 -1.27 25.95 -2.42
C TYR A 433 -1.06 27.17 -3.31
N THR A 434 -0.15 27.04 -4.28
CA THR A 434 0.12 28.09 -5.25
C THR A 434 -0.45 27.69 -6.60
N SER A 435 -1.25 28.57 -7.18
CA SER A 435 -1.76 28.41 -8.55
C SER A 435 -1.60 29.73 -9.30
N ASN A 436 -1.05 29.68 -10.52
CA ASN A 436 -0.78 30.85 -11.35
C ASN A 436 0.01 31.97 -10.65
N GLY A 437 0.91 31.61 -9.73
CA GLY A 437 1.73 32.56 -8.97
C GLY A 437 1.00 33.28 -7.82
N ILE A 438 -0.22 32.87 -7.48
CA ILE A 438 -1.00 33.36 -6.34
C ILE A 438 -1.02 32.26 -5.26
N VAL A 439 -0.70 32.64 -4.03
CA VAL A 439 -0.76 31.75 -2.87
C VAL A 439 -2.16 31.80 -2.28
N TYR A 440 -2.81 30.64 -2.19
CA TYR A 440 -4.11 30.46 -1.56
C TYR A 440 -3.91 29.78 -0.21
N GLU A 441 -4.44 30.36 0.86
CA GLU A 441 -4.51 29.76 2.19
C GLU A 441 -5.92 29.17 2.36
N VAL A 442 -6.00 27.86 2.57
CA VAL A 442 -7.25 27.11 2.72
C VAL A 442 -7.31 26.60 4.16
N ALA A 443 -8.31 27.08 4.91
CA ALA A 443 -8.64 26.57 6.23
C ALA A 443 -9.71 25.48 6.12
N ILE A 444 -9.49 24.34 6.79
CA ILE A 444 -10.47 23.27 6.93
C ILE A 444 -11.15 23.44 8.29
N GLU A 445 -12.46 23.62 8.25
CA GLU A 445 -13.31 23.85 9.41
C GLU A 445 -14.16 22.60 9.70
N GLU A 446 -14.16 22.15 10.95
CA GLU A 446 -15.05 21.09 11.41
C GLU A 446 -16.36 21.71 11.92
N VAL A 447 -17.48 21.38 11.27
CA VAL A 447 -18.82 21.86 11.64
C VAL A 447 -19.67 20.70 12.15
N ALA A 448 -20.10 20.77 13.40
CA ALA A 448 -21.05 19.80 13.97
C ALA A 448 -22.45 20.01 13.37
N VAL A 449 -22.94 19.02 12.63
CA VAL A 449 -24.31 19.04 12.08
C VAL A 449 -25.24 18.21 12.98
N THR A 450 -26.13 18.88 13.71
CA THR A 450 -27.18 18.21 14.50
C THR A 450 -28.39 17.95 13.60
N VAL A 451 -28.70 16.68 13.36
CA VAL A 451 -29.93 16.26 12.65
C VAL A 451 -31.03 16.02 13.67
N THR A 452 -32.03 16.90 13.72
CA THR A 452 -33.23 16.69 14.53
C THR A 452 -34.24 15.87 13.71
N VAL A 453 -34.51 14.64 14.13
CA VAL A 453 -35.65 13.86 13.60
C VAL A 453 -36.91 14.32 14.32
N THR A 454 -37.80 15.02 13.63
CA THR A 454 -39.16 15.30 14.10
C THR A 454 -40.04 14.07 13.87
N ASP A 455 -40.52 13.45 14.97
CA ASP A 455 -41.64 12.53 14.92
C ASP A 455 -42.90 13.31 14.51
N ASP A 456 -43.40 13.06 13.30
CA ASP A 456 -44.67 13.60 12.85
C ASP A 456 -45.82 12.99 13.67
N ALA A 457 -46.41 13.86 14.50
CA ALA A 457 -47.80 13.88 14.91
C ALA A 457 -48.52 12.53 15.11
N ALA A 458 -48.63 12.16 16.38
CA ALA A 458 -49.84 11.63 17.03
C ALA A 458 -51.01 11.23 16.09
N TYR A 459 -50.92 10.05 15.48
CA TYR A 459 -52.10 9.33 15.03
C TYR A 459 -52.81 8.80 16.28
N LYS A 460 -53.65 9.65 16.90
CA LYS A 460 -54.57 9.24 17.96
C LYS A 460 -55.56 8.23 17.37
N HIS A 461 -55.22 6.95 17.42
CA HIS A 461 -56.21 5.89 17.36
C HIS A 461 -57.16 6.06 18.54
N LYS A 462 -58.34 6.64 18.27
CA LYS A 462 -59.52 6.50 19.12
C LYS A 462 -59.85 5.01 19.19
N HIS A 463 -59.32 4.32 20.21
CA HIS A 463 -59.89 3.07 20.66
C HIS A 463 -61.29 3.36 21.18
N ARG A 464 -62.30 3.14 20.32
CA ARG A 464 -63.68 2.93 20.74
C ARG A 464 -63.67 1.75 21.71
N ARG A 465 -63.93 2.01 23.00
CA ARG A 465 -64.30 0.98 23.96
C ARG A 465 -65.61 0.36 23.47
N HIS A 466 -65.54 -0.83 22.91
CA HIS A 466 -66.69 -1.72 22.84
C HIS A 466 -66.95 -2.21 24.27
N ALA A 467 -67.97 -1.62 24.89
CA ALA A 467 -68.62 -2.21 26.04
C ALA A 467 -69.56 -3.29 25.49
N ASP A 468 -69.15 -4.56 25.58
CA ASP A 468 -70.09 -5.67 25.52
C ASP A 468 -70.17 -6.33 26.89
N VAL A 469 -71.35 -6.10 27.44
CA VAL A 469 -71.92 -6.65 28.66
C VAL A 469 -72.17 -8.13 28.42
N HIS A 470 -71.50 -9.00 29.19
CA HIS A 470 -72.04 -10.33 29.47
C HIS A 470 -72.06 -10.62 30.97
N ALA A 471 -73.31 -10.66 31.44
CA ALA A 471 -73.78 -11.09 32.73
C ALA A 471 -73.11 -12.36 33.26
N ARG A 472 -72.84 -12.39 34.57
CA ARG A 472 -73.16 -13.54 35.43
C ARG A 472 -73.51 -13.07 36.84
N ARG A 473 -74.80 -13.15 37.12
CA ARG A 473 -75.44 -13.15 38.43
C ARG A 473 -75.09 -14.47 39.12
N HIS A 474 -74.68 -14.45 40.39
CA HIS A 474 -75.17 -15.31 41.48
C HIS A 474 -74.26 -15.12 42.71
N ILE A 475 -74.72 -14.36 43.70
CA ILE A 475 -75.28 -14.81 45.00
C ILE A 475 -74.21 -14.73 46.09
N GLY A 476 -74.46 -13.82 47.04
CA GLY A 476 -73.86 -13.84 48.36
C GLY A 476 -74.59 -14.80 49.31
N ARG A 477 -73.77 -15.42 50.16
CA ARG A 477 -73.95 -15.78 51.57
C ARG A 477 -72.54 -15.53 52.14
N HIS A 478 -72.26 -14.79 53.20
CA HIS A 478 -72.99 -14.36 54.38
C HIS A 478 -72.48 -12.98 54.82
#